data_AF-A0A3N9NWF5-F1
#
_entry.id   AF-A0A3N9NWF5-F1
#
_cell.length_a   1.000
_cell.length_b   1.000
_cell.length_c   1.000
_cell.angle_alpha   90.00
_cell.angle_beta   90.00
_cell.angle_gamma   90.00
#
_symmetry.space_group_name_H-M   'P 1'
#
loop_
_entity.id
_entity.type
_entity.pdbx_description
1 polymer ?
#
loop_
_entity_poly.entity_id
_entity_poly.type
_entity_poly.pdbx_seq_one_letter_code
_entity_poly.pdbx_strand_id
1 'polypeptide(L)'
;MYGNRQRKKSMATIHITIDGKAIEAKPGMTILEVAREANIHIPTLCYHPSLPPDGACRVCLVQVKGSPTLQTACTFPVSNGMEVLTDAPEVKLARRTVVELLLADHPLDCMTCESAGNCELQDLAYEMNIERSQFPPSAEPRPVDPDPNPMIRWDMNKCVLCRRCVRACHHITGADILTVSDRGFPAMISTAFGEKLEDAACEFCGQCVQFCPVNAISEKIPRRKAREWETKKVRTTCAYCGCGCNLELHVKDNEVVKVEGYFGAKANEGATCVKGRFGYDYINHPDRLTTPLIRKNGELVESTWGEALDVVAKKFGQIKEEHGADALAVLT
;
A
#
# COMPACT_ATOMS: atom_id res chain seq x y z
N MET A 1 -43.39 -24.28 -6.43
CA MET A 1 -42.88 -25.08 -5.31
C MET A 1 -41.68 -25.90 -5.77
N TYR A 2 -40.45 -25.42 -5.56
CA TYR A 2 -39.26 -26.26 -5.44
C TYR A 2 -38.24 -25.45 -4.63
N GLY A 3 -38.39 -25.50 -3.30
CA GLY A 3 -37.46 -24.89 -2.37
C GLY A 3 -36.20 -25.74 -2.26
N ASN A 4 -35.09 -25.25 -2.80
CA ASN A 4 -33.80 -25.90 -2.65
C ASN A 4 -33.23 -25.55 -1.26
N ARG A 5 -33.55 -26.38 -0.26
CA ARG A 5 -32.91 -26.35 1.06
C ARG A 5 -31.45 -26.77 0.90
N GLN A 6 -30.55 -25.80 0.69
CA GLN A 6 -29.13 -26.03 0.95
C GLN A 6 -28.95 -26.25 2.46
N ARG A 7 -28.81 -27.52 2.85
CA ARG A 7 -28.30 -27.93 4.16
C ARG A 7 -26.94 -27.27 4.35
N LYS A 8 -26.84 -26.31 5.28
CA LYS A 8 -25.57 -25.92 5.91
C LYS A 8 -24.96 -27.19 6.52
N LYS A 9 -24.00 -27.82 5.85
CA LYS A 9 -23.09 -28.76 6.50
C LYS A 9 -22.34 -27.95 7.55
N SER A 10 -22.52 -28.27 8.83
CA SER A 10 -21.63 -27.81 9.89
C SER A 10 -20.22 -28.32 9.54
N MET A 11 -19.37 -27.43 9.03
CA MET A 11 -17.97 -27.74 8.80
C MET A 11 -17.33 -28.04 10.15
N ALA A 12 -16.81 -29.26 10.32
CA ALA A 12 -16.20 -29.70 11.57
C ALA A 12 -14.99 -28.83 11.90
N THR A 13 -14.88 -28.40 13.16
CA THR A 13 -13.73 -27.64 13.67
C THR A 13 -12.45 -28.47 13.50
N ILE A 14 -11.42 -27.83 12.95
CA ILE A 14 -10.09 -28.44 12.77
C ILE A 14 -9.26 -28.13 14.01
N HIS A 15 -8.61 -29.15 14.56
CA HIS A 15 -7.67 -28.98 15.67
C HIS A 15 -6.25 -29.09 15.11
N ILE A 16 -5.42 -28.08 15.38
CA ILE A 16 -4.02 -27.98 14.94
C ILE A 16 -3.16 -27.57 16.14
N THR A 17 -1.92 -28.02 16.18
CA THR A 17 -0.95 -27.61 17.18
C THR A 17 0.15 -26.80 16.52
N ILE A 18 0.39 -25.57 16.97
CA ILE A 18 1.50 -24.73 16.50
C ILE A 18 2.41 -24.43 17.69
N ASP A 19 3.68 -24.83 17.62
CA ASP A 19 4.67 -24.67 18.69
C ASP A 19 4.18 -25.18 20.06
N GLY A 20 3.50 -26.34 20.04
CA GLY A 20 2.94 -26.98 21.22
C GLY A 20 1.61 -26.39 21.72
N LYS A 21 1.11 -25.31 21.12
CA LYS A 21 -0.19 -24.71 21.47
C LYS A 21 -1.30 -25.31 20.61
N ALA A 22 -2.29 -25.92 21.24
CA ALA A 22 -3.49 -26.41 20.55
C ALA A 22 -4.41 -25.23 20.17
N ILE A 23 -4.82 -25.18 18.91
CA ILE A 23 -5.61 -24.10 18.31
C ILE A 23 -6.76 -24.72 17.52
N GLU A 24 -7.94 -24.11 17.64
CA GLU A 24 -9.10 -24.42 16.81
C GLU A 24 -9.10 -23.56 15.55
N ALA A 25 -9.30 -24.18 14.39
CA ALA A 25 -9.30 -23.52 13.10
C ALA A 25 -10.55 -23.87 12.29
N LYS A 26 -10.91 -22.97 11.37
CA LYS A 26 -11.98 -23.19 10.41
C LYS A 26 -11.42 -23.93 9.18
N PRO A 27 -12.18 -24.85 8.58
CA PRO A 27 -11.78 -25.46 7.31
C PRO A 27 -11.54 -24.41 6.21
N GLY A 28 -10.48 -24.60 5.45
CA GLY A 28 -10.07 -23.70 4.36
C GLY A 28 -9.07 -22.63 4.76
N MET A 29 -8.80 -22.43 6.06
CA MET A 29 -7.74 -21.53 6.51
C MET A 29 -6.35 -22.10 6.17
N THR A 30 -5.40 -21.19 5.96
CA THR A 30 -3.97 -21.48 5.84
C THR A 30 -3.30 -21.51 7.21
N ILE A 31 -2.11 -22.13 7.30
CA ILE A 31 -1.32 -22.11 8.55
C ILE A 31 -1.06 -20.68 9.02
N LEU A 32 -0.76 -19.75 8.10
CA LEU A 32 -0.48 -18.35 8.43
C LEU A 32 -1.70 -17.64 9.04
N GLU A 33 -2.90 -17.87 8.52
CA GLU A 33 -4.12 -17.27 9.05
C GLU A 33 -4.41 -17.76 10.47
N VAL A 34 -4.28 -19.08 10.70
CA VAL A 34 -4.45 -19.67 12.03
C VAL A 34 -3.40 -19.16 13.02
N ALA A 35 -2.13 -19.08 12.59
CA ALA A 35 -1.06 -18.55 13.42
C ALA A 35 -1.34 -17.10 13.85
N ARG A 36 -1.83 -16.26 12.93
CA ARG A 36 -2.17 -14.86 13.23
C ARG A 36 -3.35 -14.72 14.19
N GLU A 37 -4.42 -15.51 14.02
CA GLU A 37 -5.54 -15.53 14.98
C GLU A 37 -5.08 -15.97 16.38
N ALA A 38 -4.06 -16.82 16.47
CA ALA A 38 -3.45 -17.27 17.71
C ALA A 38 -2.31 -16.38 18.24
N ASN A 39 -2.06 -15.21 17.63
CA ASN A 39 -0.95 -14.31 17.96
C ASN A 39 0.44 -14.97 17.91
N ILE A 40 0.65 -15.87 16.94
CA ILE A 40 1.94 -16.50 16.65
C ILE A 40 2.55 -15.80 15.44
N HIS A 41 3.73 -15.20 15.64
CA HIS A 41 4.44 -14.49 14.57
C HIS A 41 5.08 -15.48 13.59
N ILE A 42 4.70 -15.36 12.31
CA ILE A 42 5.38 -16.00 11.19
C ILE A 42 5.76 -14.89 10.21
N PRO A 43 7.06 -14.67 9.93
CA PRO A 43 7.48 -13.58 9.07
C PRO A 43 7.00 -13.79 7.63
N THR A 44 6.66 -12.69 6.96
CA THR A 44 6.16 -12.69 5.59
C THR A 44 6.72 -11.51 4.82
N LEU A 45 6.89 -11.64 3.51
CA LEU A 45 7.29 -10.53 2.63
C LEU A 45 6.42 -10.38 1.38
N CYS A 46 5.96 -11.48 0.77
CA CYS A 46 5.05 -11.40 -0.38
C CYS A 46 3.57 -11.43 0.00
N TYR A 47 3.22 -11.98 1.16
CA TYR A 47 1.84 -12.07 1.61
C TYR A 47 1.32 -10.68 2.03
N HIS A 48 0.10 -10.33 1.64
CA HIS A 48 -0.62 -9.16 2.17
C HIS A 48 -2.09 -9.57 2.38
N PRO A 49 -2.77 -9.17 3.47
CA PRO A 49 -4.15 -9.61 3.74
C PRO A 49 -5.15 -9.31 2.62
N SER A 50 -5.03 -8.15 1.97
CA SER A 50 -5.89 -7.77 0.83
C SER A 50 -5.52 -8.42 -0.51
N LEU A 51 -4.53 -9.32 -0.57
CA LEU A 51 -4.13 -9.99 -1.83
C LEU A 51 -4.18 -11.51 -1.67
N PRO A 52 -4.51 -12.24 -2.74
CA PRO A 52 -4.38 -13.69 -2.73
C PRO A 52 -2.94 -14.14 -2.40
N PRO A 53 -2.77 -15.24 -1.65
CA PRO A 53 -1.45 -15.77 -1.32
C PRO A 53 -0.77 -16.37 -2.55
N ASP A 54 0.56 -16.29 -2.57
CA ASP A 54 1.38 -16.62 -3.76
C ASP A 54 2.60 -17.50 -3.43
N GLY A 55 3.11 -17.43 -2.20
CA GLY A 55 4.25 -18.28 -1.79
C GLY A 55 5.58 -17.94 -2.46
N ALA A 56 5.71 -16.84 -3.21
CA ALA A 56 6.93 -16.50 -3.94
C ALA A 56 8.15 -16.27 -3.03
N CYS A 57 8.01 -15.50 -1.93
CA CYS A 57 9.16 -15.08 -1.14
C CYS A 57 9.78 -16.18 -0.26
N ARG A 58 9.04 -17.25 0.06
CA ARG A 58 9.46 -18.32 0.98
C ARG A 58 9.92 -17.89 2.39
N VAL A 59 9.67 -16.64 2.81
CA VAL A 59 9.99 -16.18 4.18
C VAL A 59 9.09 -16.87 5.24
N CYS A 60 7.86 -17.24 4.85
CA CYS A 60 6.88 -17.87 5.75
C CYS A 60 7.04 -19.40 5.91
N LEU A 61 8.22 -19.95 5.59
CA LEU A 61 8.46 -21.40 5.70
C LEU A 61 8.26 -21.89 7.14
N VAL A 62 7.64 -23.05 7.31
CA VAL A 62 7.41 -23.73 8.59
C VAL A 62 7.63 -25.23 8.43
N GLN A 63 7.93 -25.92 9.52
CA GLN A 63 8.02 -27.37 9.53
C GLN A 63 6.65 -27.95 9.90
N VAL A 64 6.10 -28.81 9.06
CA VAL A 64 4.91 -29.61 9.37
C VAL A 64 5.39 -31.03 9.71
N LYS A 65 5.00 -31.58 10.86
CA LYS A 65 5.42 -32.96 11.22
C LYS A 65 4.91 -33.96 10.18
N GLY A 66 5.80 -34.86 9.76
CA GLY A 66 5.53 -35.84 8.70
C GLY A 66 5.71 -35.31 7.26
N SER A 67 5.90 -34.00 7.07
CA SER A 67 6.30 -33.46 5.77
C SER A 67 7.82 -33.60 5.55
N PRO A 68 8.27 -34.11 4.39
CA PRO A 68 9.70 -34.25 4.10
C PRO A 68 10.39 -32.91 3.80
N THR A 69 9.62 -31.87 3.51
CA THR A 69 10.12 -30.52 3.19
C THR A 69 9.40 -29.46 4.02
N LEU A 70 10.04 -28.29 4.14
CA LEU A 70 9.41 -27.11 4.72
C LEU A 70 8.26 -26.62 3.84
N GLN A 71 7.16 -26.23 4.48
CA GLN A 71 5.94 -25.80 3.81
C GLN A 71 5.75 -24.29 3.96
N THR A 72 5.13 -23.65 2.97
CA THR A 72 4.81 -22.21 3.04
C THR A 72 3.54 -21.99 3.84
N ALA A 73 3.65 -21.34 5.01
CA ALA A 73 2.50 -21.10 5.86
C ALA A 73 1.38 -20.31 5.17
N CYS A 74 1.73 -19.40 4.25
CA CYS A 74 0.75 -18.55 3.57
C CYS A 74 -0.14 -19.25 2.55
N THR A 75 0.20 -20.45 2.07
CA THR A 75 -0.57 -21.19 1.05
C THR A 75 -0.98 -22.58 1.51
N PHE A 76 -0.33 -23.13 2.53
CA PHE A 76 -0.60 -24.49 2.99
C PHE A 76 -1.88 -24.53 3.84
N PRO A 77 -2.93 -25.27 3.43
CA PRO A 77 -4.18 -25.35 4.17
C PRO A 77 -4.02 -26.20 5.43
N VAL A 78 -4.72 -25.83 6.50
CA VAL A 78 -4.71 -26.61 7.75
C VAL A 78 -5.56 -27.89 7.63
N SER A 79 -5.14 -28.93 8.34
CA SER A 79 -5.83 -30.21 8.45
C SER A 79 -5.88 -30.68 9.90
N ASN A 80 -6.85 -31.54 10.24
CA ASN A 80 -7.06 -31.98 11.61
C ASN A 80 -5.91 -32.86 12.10
N GLY A 81 -5.41 -32.58 13.31
CA GLY A 81 -4.26 -33.25 13.89
C GLY A 81 -2.90 -32.77 13.33
N MET A 82 -2.88 -31.70 12.55
CA MET A 82 -1.63 -31.12 12.05
C MET A 82 -0.79 -30.58 13.21
N GLU A 83 0.52 -30.81 13.16
CA GLU A 83 1.49 -30.22 14.08
C GLU A 83 2.51 -29.40 13.29
N VAL A 84 2.65 -28.13 13.65
CA VAL A 84 3.52 -27.16 12.99
C VAL A 84 4.54 -26.62 13.98
N LEU A 85 5.81 -26.57 13.56
CA LEU A 85 6.90 -25.92 14.27
C LEU A 85 7.35 -24.70 13.46
N THR A 86 7.31 -23.53 14.08
CA THR A 86 7.69 -22.26 13.44
C THR A 86 9.10 -21.81 13.84
N ASP A 87 9.66 -22.38 14.90
CA ASP A 87 10.92 -21.95 15.50
C ASP A 87 12.06 -22.99 15.41
N ALA A 88 11.80 -24.13 14.76
CA ALA A 88 12.77 -25.22 14.60
C ALA A 88 14.08 -24.71 13.96
N PRO A 89 15.25 -25.28 14.31
CA PRO A 89 16.54 -24.82 13.79
C PRO A 89 16.61 -24.75 12.26
N GLU A 90 16.05 -25.76 11.59
CA GLU A 90 15.98 -25.83 10.12
C GLU A 90 15.10 -24.73 9.52
N VAL A 91 14.00 -24.37 10.19
CA VAL A 91 13.11 -23.28 9.77
C VAL A 91 13.82 -21.93 9.89
N LYS A 92 14.48 -21.68 11.02
CA LYS A 92 15.23 -20.44 11.26
C LYS A 92 16.36 -20.28 10.24
N LEU A 93 17.12 -21.35 9.99
CA LEU A 93 18.18 -21.35 8.98
C LEU A 93 17.62 -21.08 7.58
N ALA A 94 16.58 -21.79 7.16
CA ALA A 94 15.98 -21.61 5.84
C ALA A 94 15.46 -20.18 5.62
N ARG A 95 14.75 -19.62 6.60
CA ARG A 95 14.26 -18.23 6.54
C ARG A 95 15.40 -17.23 6.44
N ARG A 96 16.44 -17.39 7.27
CA ARG A 96 17.63 -16.53 7.23
C ARG A 96 18.31 -16.61 5.86
N THR A 97 18.54 -17.81 5.34
CA THR A 97 19.16 -18.00 4.01
C THR A 97 18.33 -17.35 2.90
N VAL A 98 17.00 -17.47 2.94
CA VAL A 98 16.11 -16.81 1.97
C VAL A 98 16.30 -15.28 2.02
N VAL A 99 16.29 -14.68 3.20
CA VAL A 99 16.48 -13.22 3.33
C VAL A 99 17.89 -12.79 2.92
N GLU A 100 18.93 -13.56 3.26
CA GLU A 100 20.30 -13.31 2.78
C GLU A 100 20.39 -13.35 1.25
N LEU A 101 19.72 -14.28 0.58
CA LEU A 101 19.67 -14.34 -0.89
C LEU A 101 18.95 -13.13 -1.48
N LEU A 102 17.83 -12.68 -0.88
CA LEU A 102 17.15 -11.45 -1.32
C LEU A 102 18.04 -10.22 -1.15
N LEU A 103 18.80 -10.15 -0.05
CA LEU A 103 19.72 -9.05 0.21
C LEU A 103 20.99 -9.09 -0.66
N ALA A 104 21.34 -10.24 -1.23
CA ALA A 104 22.53 -10.38 -2.10
C ALA A 104 22.42 -9.49 -3.35
N ASP A 105 21.20 -9.39 -3.91
CA ASP A 105 20.89 -8.58 -5.09
C ASP A 105 20.26 -7.21 -4.75
N HIS A 106 20.10 -6.89 -3.45
CA HIS A 106 19.48 -5.64 -3.01
C HIS A 106 20.54 -4.58 -2.68
N PRO A 107 20.41 -3.32 -3.17
CA PRO A 107 21.37 -2.27 -2.88
C PRO A 107 21.34 -1.89 -1.38
N LEU A 108 22.52 -1.69 -0.79
CA LEU A 108 22.67 -1.28 0.61
C LEU A 108 22.52 0.24 0.79
N ASP A 109 21.42 0.81 0.28
CA ASP A 109 21.16 2.26 0.27
C ASP A 109 20.08 2.69 1.29
N CYS A 110 19.83 1.86 2.31
CA CYS A 110 18.79 2.10 3.33
C CYS A 110 18.88 3.52 3.95
N MET A 111 20.09 4.05 4.14
CA MET A 111 20.30 5.39 4.69
C MET A 111 19.73 6.51 3.81
N THR A 112 19.54 6.28 2.51
CA THR A 112 18.98 7.27 1.56
C THR A 112 17.67 6.82 0.93
N CYS A 113 17.19 5.60 1.24
CA CYS A 113 15.93 5.06 0.77
C CYS A 113 14.73 5.72 1.47
N GLU A 114 13.68 6.09 0.72
CA GLU A 114 12.48 6.76 1.27
C GLU A 114 11.67 5.84 2.20
N SER A 115 11.65 4.54 1.95
CA SER A 115 10.96 3.56 2.81
C SER A 115 11.78 3.13 4.03
N ALA A 116 12.91 3.76 4.33
CA ALA A 116 13.62 3.48 5.57
C ALA A 116 12.68 3.68 6.76
N GLY A 117 12.64 2.71 7.69
CA GLY A 117 11.71 2.69 8.81
C GLY A 117 10.27 2.25 8.48
N ASN A 118 10.00 1.89 7.23
CA ASN A 118 8.74 1.29 6.76
C ASN A 118 8.99 0.23 5.67
N CYS A 119 10.15 -0.44 5.72
CA CYS A 119 10.58 -1.42 4.73
C CYS A 119 10.53 -2.82 5.36
N GLU A 120 9.64 -3.68 4.87
CA GLU A 120 9.47 -5.02 5.44
C GLU A 120 10.74 -5.89 5.28
N LEU A 121 11.54 -5.66 4.23
CA LEU A 121 12.82 -6.37 4.08
C LEU A 121 13.85 -5.91 5.13
N GLN A 122 13.86 -4.63 5.45
CA GLN A 122 14.72 -4.07 6.50
C GLN A 122 14.36 -4.69 7.86
N ASP A 123 13.07 -4.77 8.17
CA ASP A 123 12.57 -5.35 9.42
C ASP A 123 12.92 -6.84 9.55
N LEU A 124 12.78 -7.60 8.45
CA LEU A 124 13.17 -9.01 8.42
C LEU A 124 14.67 -9.21 8.61
N ALA A 125 15.50 -8.38 7.98
CA ALA A 125 16.95 -8.42 8.15
C ALA A 125 17.33 -8.14 9.61
N TYR A 126 16.68 -7.16 10.23
CA TYR A 126 16.88 -6.82 11.63
C TYR A 126 16.42 -7.96 12.57
N GLU A 127 15.21 -8.50 12.38
CA GLU A 127 14.66 -9.62 13.15
C GLU A 127 15.59 -10.84 13.13
N MET A 128 16.22 -11.11 11.98
CA MET A 128 17.07 -12.28 11.76
C MET A 128 18.57 -12.01 12.03
N ASN A 129 18.93 -10.82 12.50
CA ASN A 129 20.31 -10.37 12.74
C ASN A 129 21.22 -10.56 11.51
N ILE A 130 20.77 -10.10 10.34
CA ILE A 130 21.53 -10.17 9.09
C ILE A 130 22.19 -8.80 8.85
N GLU A 131 23.50 -8.73 9.07
CA GLU A 131 24.28 -7.50 8.81
C GLU A 131 24.67 -7.36 7.33
N ARG A 132 25.04 -8.48 6.70
CA ARG A 132 25.43 -8.55 5.29
C ARG A 132 25.11 -9.93 4.73
N SER A 133 24.70 -9.99 3.46
CA SER A 133 24.60 -11.26 2.75
C SER A 133 25.99 -11.88 2.54
N GLN A 134 26.09 -13.17 2.80
CA GLN A 134 27.28 -13.99 2.47
C GLN A 134 27.33 -14.42 1.00
N PHE A 135 26.23 -14.24 0.26
CA PHE A 135 26.12 -14.63 -1.14
C PHE A 135 26.55 -13.49 -2.07
N PRO A 136 27.22 -13.80 -3.20
CA PRO A 136 27.52 -12.80 -4.21
C PRO A 136 26.24 -12.37 -4.95
N PRO A 137 26.16 -11.10 -5.41
CA PRO A 137 25.10 -10.68 -6.31
C PRO A 137 25.13 -11.49 -7.60
N SER A 138 23.95 -11.77 -8.15
CA SER A 138 23.73 -12.49 -9.39
C SER A 138 22.98 -11.65 -10.44
N ALA A 139 22.33 -10.57 -10.03
CA ALA A 139 21.59 -9.68 -10.92
C ALA A 139 22.48 -8.55 -11.48
N GLU A 140 22.34 -8.29 -12.77
CA GLU A 140 22.94 -7.12 -13.41
C GLU A 140 22.25 -5.82 -12.95
N PRO A 141 22.99 -4.71 -12.78
CA PRO A 141 22.42 -3.41 -12.50
C PRO A 141 21.46 -2.96 -13.61
N ARG A 142 20.34 -2.37 -13.22
CA ARG A 142 19.29 -1.90 -14.12
C ARG A 142 19.16 -0.38 -14.09
N PRO A 143 18.73 0.26 -15.20
CA PRO A 143 18.39 1.68 -15.21
C PRO A 143 17.38 2.02 -14.13
N VAL A 144 17.65 3.12 -13.42
CA VAL A 144 16.75 3.66 -12.39
C VAL A 144 15.82 4.67 -13.02
N ASP A 145 14.53 4.49 -12.78
CA ASP A 145 13.42 5.33 -13.24
C ASP A 145 13.38 5.53 -14.77
N PRO A 146 13.30 4.43 -15.55
CA PRO A 146 13.32 4.52 -17.02
C PRO A 146 12.04 5.12 -17.62
N ASP A 147 10.94 5.16 -16.87
CA ASP A 147 9.64 5.64 -17.35
C ASP A 147 9.48 7.16 -17.10
N PRO A 148 9.08 7.95 -18.12
CA PRO A 148 9.02 9.41 -18.03
C PRO A 148 7.82 9.96 -17.24
N ASN A 149 6.84 9.13 -16.86
CA ASN A 149 5.64 9.59 -16.15
C ASN A 149 5.98 10.41 -14.88
N PRO A 150 5.14 11.36 -14.45
CA PRO A 150 5.46 12.22 -13.32
C PRO A 150 5.11 11.64 -11.94
N MET A 151 4.40 10.51 -11.85
CA MET A 151 3.83 10.02 -10.57
C MET A 151 4.65 8.90 -9.92
N ILE A 152 5.03 7.88 -10.68
CA ILE A 152 5.56 6.60 -10.18
C ILE A 152 7.01 6.44 -10.61
N ARG A 153 7.87 6.21 -9.62
CA ARG A 153 9.29 5.92 -9.79
C ARG A 153 9.53 4.42 -9.74
N TRP A 154 10.32 3.90 -10.69
CA TRP A 154 10.76 2.51 -10.70
C TRP A 154 12.25 2.36 -10.40
N ASP A 155 12.59 1.46 -9.48
CA ASP A 155 13.95 1.07 -9.17
C ASP A 155 14.01 -0.44 -8.94
N MET A 156 14.11 -1.17 -10.05
CA MET A 156 14.03 -2.62 -10.03
C MET A 156 15.26 -3.29 -9.42
N ASN A 157 16.34 -2.53 -9.16
CA ASN A 157 17.46 -3.02 -8.34
C ASN A 157 17.01 -3.30 -6.89
N LYS A 158 15.95 -2.64 -6.40
CA LYS A 158 15.39 -2.87 -5.07
C LYS A 158 14.35 -3.99 -5.04
N CYS A 159 13.93 -4.50 -6.21
CA CYS A 159 12.82 -5.42 -6.32
C CYS A 159 13.20 -6.82 -5.83
N VAL A 160 12.39 -7.37 -4.93
CA VAL A 160 12.54 -8.75 -4.40
C VAL A 160 11.59 -9.75 -5.09
N LEU A 161 11.02 -9.38 -6.24
CA LEU A 161 10.07 -10.20 -7.01
C LEU A 161 8.93 -10.81 -6.18
N CYS A 162 8.43 -10.08 -5.18
CA CYS A 162 7.32 -10.53 -4.33
C CYS A 162 5.95 -10.55 -5.04
N ARG A 163 5.87 -9.92 -6.22
CA ARG A 163 4.69 -9.82 -7.10
C ARG A 163 3.45 -9.20 -6.46
N ARG A 164 3.59 -8.50 -5.32
CA ARG A 164 2.47 -7.76 -4.70
C ARG A 164 1.91 -6.69 -5.64
N CYS A 165 2.78 -5.96 -6.33
CA CYS A 165 2.38 -4.95 -7.31
C CYS A 165 1.57 -5.54 -8.48
N VAL A 166 1.97 -6.68 -9.02
CA VAL A 166 1.26 -7.41 -10.07
C VAL A 166 -0.12 -7.86 -9.57
N ARG A 167 -0.16 -8.53 -8.40
CA ARG A 167 -1.42 -8.97 -7.79
C ARG A 167 -2.35 -7.81 -7.45
N ALA A 168 -1.82 -6.68 -6.97
CA ALA A 168 -2.64 -5.50 -6.67
C ALA A 168 -3.21 -4.88 -7.96
N CYS A 169 -2.40 -4.78 -9.02
CA CYS A 169 -2.84 -4.27 -10.31
C CYS A 169 -3.97 -5.14 -10.91
N HIS A 170 -3.89 -6.47 -10.75
CA HIS A 170 -4.92 -7.40 -11.20
C HIS A 170 -6.15 -7.45 -10.26
N HIS A 171 -5.97 -7.76 -8.98
CA HIS A 171 -7.09 -8.08 -8.08
C HIS A 171 -7.77 -6.86 -7.47
N ILE A 172 -7.07 -5.73 -7.31
CA ILE A 172 -7.63 -4.51 -6.70
C ILE A 172 -8.13 -3.57 -7.80
N THR A 173 -7.27 -3.27 -8.77
CA THR A 173 -7.62 -2.33 -9.85
C THR A 173 -8.30 -3.01 -11.04
N GLY A 174 -7.96 -4.26 -11.36
CA GLY A 174 -8.44 -4.93 -12.57
C GLY A 174 -7.80 -4.41 -13.86
N ALA A 175 -6.59 -3.84 -13.78
CA ALA A 175 -5.95 -3.15 -14.91
C ALA A 175 -4.92 -4.02 -15.67
N ASP A 176 -4.36 -5.05 -15.03
CA ASP A 176 -3.44 -6.01 -15.67
C ASP A 176 -2.24 -5.42 -16.42
N ILE A 177 -1.76 -4.27 -15.95
CA ILE A 177 -0.64 -3.53 -16.54
C ILE A 177 0.71 -4.18 -16.24
N LEU A 178 0.89 -4.68 -15.01
CA LEU A 178 2.17 -5.17 -14.52
C LEU A 178 2.27 -6.68 -14.64
N THR A 179 3.42 -7.16 -15.07
CA THR A 179 3.76 -8.59 -15.18
C THR A 179 5.21 -8.85 -14.75
N VAL A 180 5.61 -10.11 -14.76
CA VAL A 180 7.01 -10.52 -14.64
C VAL A 180 7.54 -10.75 -16.05
N SER A 181 8.54 -9.97 -16.47
CA SER A 181 9.30 -10.24 -17.70
C SER A 181 10.46 -11.19 -17.41
N ASP A 182 10.92 -11.89 -18.46
CA ASP A 182 12.08 -12.78 -18.42
C ASP A 182 11.96 -13.94 -17.40
N ARG A 183 13.04 -14.71 -17.21
CA ARG A 183 13.09 -15.89 -16.34
C ARG A 183 14.45 -16.03 -15.67
N GLY A 184 14.49 -16.55 -14.44
CA GLY A 184 15.73 -16.69 -13.67
C GLY A 184 16.20 -15.35 -13.10
N PHE A 185 17.52 -15.15 -12.99
CA PHE A 185 18.12 -13.92 -12.46
C PHE A 185 17.76 -12.63 -13.25
N PRO A 186 17.58 -12.66 -14.58
CA PRO A 186 17.13 -11.48 -15.32
C PRO A 186 15.69 -11.04 -15.01
N ALA A 187 14.85 -11.92 -14.42
CA ALA A 187 13.44 -11.66 -14.21
C ALA A 187 13.18 -10.34 -13.46
N MET A 188 12.21 -9.56 -13.93
CA MET A 188 11.89 -8.27 -13.34
C MET A 188 10.40 -7.93 -13.48
N ILE A 189 9.92 -7.01 -12.64
CA ILE A 189 8.59 -6.44 -12.83
C ILE A 189 8.67 -5.45 -13.99
N SER A 190 7.75 -5.58 -14.94
CA SER A 190 7.64 -4.73 -16.11
C SER A 190 6.19 -4.62 -16.56
N THR A 191 5.91 -3.76 -17.54
CA THR A 191 4.69 -3.83 -18.35
C THR A 191 4.80 -4.95 -19.39
N ALA A 192 3.69 -5.25 -20.08
CA ALA A 192 3.74 -6.08 -21.29
C ALA A 192 4.74 -5.48 -22.29
N PHE A 193 5.66 -6.31 -22.78
CA PHE A 193 6.71 -5.93 -23.74
C PHE A 193 7.63 -4.76 -23.34
N GLY A 194 7.59 -4.31 -22.07
CA GLY A 194 8.39 -3.17 -21.62
C GLY A 194 7.90 -1.82 -22.14
N GLU A 195 6.62 -1.71 -22.50
CA GLU A 195 5.97 -0.45 -22.84
C GLU A 195 6.00 0.55 -21.68
N LYS A 196 5.89 1.85 -21.99
CA LYS A 196 5.74 2.86 -20.93
C LYS A 196 4.39 2.68 -20.23
N LEU A 197 4.30 3.15 -19.00
CA LEU A 197 3.09 3.08 -18.20
C LEU A 197 1.88 3.74 -18.89
N GLU A 198 2.09 4.89 -19.53
CA GLU A 198 1.04 5.58 -20.29
C GLU A 198 0.57 4.76 -21.50
N ASP A 199 1.52 4.23 -22.28
CA ASP A 199 1.25 3.42 -23.47
C ASP A 199 0.53 2.11 -23.12
N ALA A 200 0.86 1.54 -21.96
CA ALA A 200 0.21 0.35 -21.41
C ALA A 200 -1.18 0.63 -20.80
N ALA A 201 -1.68 1.87 -20.86
CA ALA A 201 -2.96 2.32 -20.28
C ALA A 201 -3.02 2.29 -18.74
N CYS A 202 -1.91 2.54 -18.06
CA CYS A 202 -1.88 2.71 -16.60
C CYS A 202 -2.66 3.97 -16.17
N GLU A 203 -3.63 3.81 -15.27
CA GLU A 203 -4.39 4.94 -14.72
C GLU A 203 -3.73 5.63 -13.51
N PHE A 204 -2.50 5.24 -13.16
CA PHE A 204 -1.76 5.80 -12.02
C PHE A 204 -2.54 5.77 -10.68
N CYS A 205 -3.24 4.68 -10.42
CA CYS A 205 -4.01 4.48 -9.18
C CYS A 205 -3.14 4.34 -7.91
N GLY A 206 -1.83 4.09 -8.07
CA GLY A 206 -0.87 3.98 -6.96
C GLY A 206 -0.90 2.66 -6.18
N GLN A 207 -1.69 1.66 -6.60
CA GLN A 207 -1.74 0.37 -5.89
C GLN A 207 -0.39 -0.35 -5.89
N CYS A 208 0.34 -0.31 -7.00
CA CYS A 208 1.68 -0.91 -7.06
C CYS A 208 2.69 -0.25 -6.10
N VAL A 209 2.54 1.05 -5.84
CA VAL A 209 3.32 1.80 -4.86
C VAL A 209 2.95 1.38 -3.45
N GLN A 210 1.65 1.45 -3.10
CA GLN A 210 1.17 1.17 -1.74
C GLN A 210 1.47 -0.26 -1.27
N PHE A 211 1.49 -1.22 -2.19
CA PHE A 211 1.76 -2.62 -1.87
C PHE A 211 3.24 -3.02 -2.01
N CYS A 212 4.14 -2.12 -2.41
CA CYS A 212 5.56 -2.42 -2.56
C CYS A 212 6.27 -2.43 -1.19
N PRO A 213 6.82 -3.57 -0.72
CA PRO A 213 7.42 -3.66 0.62
C PRO A 213 8.85 -3.10 0.72
N VAL A 214 9.45 -2.70 -0.40
CA VAL A 214 10.91 -2.49 -0.52
C VAL A 214 11.28 -1.23 -1.32
N ASN A 215 10.33 -0.34 -1.59
CA ASN A 215 10.54 0.90 -2.36
C ASN A 215 11.05 0.70 -3.80
N ALA A 216 10.86 -0.49 -4.39
CA ALA A 216 11.17 -0.73 -5.80
C ALA A 216 10.20 0.01 -6.74
N ILE A 217 8.96 0.17 -6.30
CA ILE A 217 7.96 1.04 -6.94
C ILE A 217 7.57 2.07 -5.87
N SER A 218 7.88 3.34 -6.13
CA SER A 218 7.68 4.42 -5.17
C SER A 218 7.09 5.66 -5.84
N GLU A 219 6.77 6.69 -5.08
CA GLU A 219 6.28 7.95 -5.62
C GLU A 219 7.44 8.84 -6.09
N LYS A 220 7.25 9.61 -7.16
CA LYS A 220 8.16 10.71 -7.54
C LYS A 220 7.91 11.95 -6.69
N ILE A 221 6.67 12.14 -6.23
CA ILE A 221 6.22 13.26 -5.39
C ILE A 221 5.51 12.62 -4.18
N PRO A 222 5.99 12.81 -2.93
CA PRO A 222 6.96 13.79 -2.43
C PRO A 222 8.38 13.23 -2.19
N ARG A 223 9.16 12.94 -3.23
CA ARG A 223 10.50 12.38 -3.01
C ARG A 223 11.37 13.33 -2.16
N ARG A 224 11.94 12.81 -1.06
CA ARG A 224 12.83 13.52 -0.12
C ARG A 224 12.20 14.68 0.66
N LYS A 225 10.87 14.75 0.79
CA LYS A 225 10.25 15.78 1.66
C LYS A 225 10.20 15.39 3.14
N ALA A 226 10.07 14.09 3.43
CA ALA A 226 9.95 13.59 4.80
C ALA A 226 10.42 12.14 4.89
N ARG A 227 10.89 11.74 6.07
CA ARG A 227 10.99 10.32 6.46
C ARG A 227 9.67 9.84 7.03
N GLU A 228 9.41 8.54 6.96
CA GLU A 228 8.17 7.97 7.49
C GLU A 228 7.93 8.39 8.96
N TRP A 229 8.96 8.28 9.82
CA TRP A 229 8.88 8.66 11.24
C TRP A 229 8.78 10.16 11.53
N GLU A 230 8.96 11.02 10.53
CA GLU A 230 8.78 12.48 10.65
C GLU A 230 7.32 12.90 10.40
N THR A 231 6.48 12.00 9.87
CA THR A 231 5.12 12.33 9.47
C THR A 231 4.10 11.89 10.52
N LYS A 232 3.04 12.70 10.67
CA LYS A 232 1.84 12.32 11.38
C LYS A 232 0.80 11.80 10.39
N LYS A 233 0.27 10.61 10.66
CA LYS A 233 -0.82 10.01 9.88
C LYS A 233 -2.17 10.56 10.34
N VAL A 234 -2.94 11.13 9.41
CA VAL A 234 -4.26 11.72 9.66
C VAL A 234 -5.27 11.15 8.68
N ARG A 235 -6.26 10.42 9.21
CA ARG A 235 -7.34 9.85 8.40
C ARG A 235 -8.32 10.93 7.95
N THR A 236 -8.72 10.88 6.68
CA THR A 236 -9.69 11.79 6.06
C THR A 236 -10.53 11.09 5.00
N THR A 237 -11.42 11.83 4.35
CA THR A 237 -12.19 11.40 3.18
C THR A 237 -11.74 12.16 1.95
N CYS A 238 -11.66 11.46 0.81
CA CYS A 238 -11.35 12.04 -0.48
C CYS A 238 -12.42 13.06 -0.91
N ALA A 239 -11.99 14.25 -1.33
CA ALA A 239 -12.89 15.35 -1.70
C ALA A 239 -13.24 15.41 -3.21
N TYR A 240 -12.86 14.40 -4.00
CA TYR A 240 -12.97 14.47 -5.46
C TYR A 240 -14.29 13.99 -6.05
N CYS A 241 -14.80 12.85 -5.61
CA CYS A 241 -16.02 12.25 -6.16
C CYS A 241 -16.91 11.72 -5.03
N GLY A 242 -18.12 11.30 -5.37
CA GLY A 242 -19.10 10.80 -4.41
C GLY A 242 -18.78 9.42 -3.80
N CYS A 243 -17.67 8.76 -4.16
CA CYS A 243 -17.35 7.43 -3.63
C CYS A 243 -17.00 7.46 -2.13
N GLY A 244 -16.51 8.59 -1.61
CA GLY A 244 -16.15 8.72 -0.20
C GLY A 244 -14.96 7.86 0.23
N CYS A 245 -13.99 7.63 -0.67
CA CYS A 245 -12.77 6.86 -0.36
C CYS A 245 -12.08 7.45 0.88
N ASN A 246 -11.74 6.60 1.84
CA ASN A 246 -11.01 7.01 3.02
C ASN A 246 -9.51 6.97 2.72
N LEU A 247 -8.84 8.05 3.09
CA LEU A 247 -7.43 8.29 2.86
C LEU A 247 -6.70 8.48 4.19
N GLU A 248 -5.41 8.23 4.18
CA GLU A 248 -4.48 8.55 5.25
C GLU A 248 -3.48 9.58 4.73
N LEU A 249 -3.56 10.81 5.24
CA LEU A 249 -2.64 11.89 4.94
C LEU A 249 -1.40 11.75 5.82
N HIS A 250 -0.23 11.80 5.21
CA HIS A 250 1.04 11.92 5.91
C HIS A 250 1.40 13.40 5.96
N VAL A 251 1.38 13.98 7.16
CA VAL A 251 1.54 15.42 7.40
C VAL A 251 2.85 15.69 8.12
N LYS A 252 3.65 16.64 7.60
CA LYS A 252 4.87 17.15 8.24
C LYS A 252 4.84 18.67 8.19
N ASP A 253 5.16 19.33 9.29
CA ASP A 253 5.21 20.81 9.38
C ASP A 253 3.94 21.50 8.84
N ASN A 254 2.77 20.91 9.13
CA ASN A 254 1.45 21.36 8.65
C ASN A 254 1.25 21.29 7.12
N GLU A 255 2.13 20.60 6.40
CA GLU A 255 2.00 20.29 4.98
C GLU A 255 1.65 18.82 4.76
N VAL A 256 0.68 18.57 3.87
CA VAL A 256 0.45 17.22 3.34
C VAL A 256 1.60 16.87 2.41
N VAL A 257 2.40 15.87 2.78
CA VAL A 257 3.52 15.43 1.95
C VAL A 257 3.13 14.21 1.12
N LYS A 258 2.42 13.24 1.68
CA LYS A 258 2.07 11.96 1.03
C LYS A 258 0.64 11.56 1.37
N VAL A 259 -0.01 10.79 0.49
CA VAL A 259 -1.37 10.30 0.70
C VAL A 259 -1.43 8.80 0.41
N GLU A 260 -2.06 8.04 1.30
CA GLU A 260 -2.31 6.60 1.12
C GLU A 260 -3.78 6.26 1.28
N GLY A 261 -4.19 5.09 0.78
CA GLY A 261 -5.52 4.57 1.07
C GLY A 261 -5.57 3.91 2.45
N TYR A 262 -6.64 4.13 3.20
CA TYR A 262 -6.83 3.48 4.50
C TYR A 262 -7.41 2.08 4.33
N PHE A 263 -6.62 1.03 4.60
CA PHE A 263 -7.05 -0.37 4.46
C PHE A 263 -8.24 -0.77 5.35
N GLY A 264 -8.48 -0.07 6.47
CA GLY A 264 -9.63 -0.33 7.35
C GLY A 264 -10.96 0.26 6.84
N ALA A 265 -10.96 0.90 5.68
CA ALA A 265 -12.15 1.55 5.14
C ALA A 265 -13.09 0.58 4.42
N LYS A 266 -14.39 0.67 4.68
CA LYS A 266 -15.39 -0.11 3.94
C LYS A 266 -15.62 0.38 2.50
N ALA A 267 -15.40 1.68 2.25
CA ALA A 267 -15.72 2.29 0.96
C ALA A 267 -14.74 1.87 -0.14
N ASN A 268 -13.46 1.72 0.22
CA ASN A 268 -12.38 1.49 -0.74
C ASN A 268 -11.37 0.42 -0.30
N GLU A 269 -11.42 -0.07 0.95
CA GLU A 269 -10.52 -1.12 1.46
C GLU A 269 -9.02 -0.86 1.19
N GLY A 270 -8.63 0.42 1.22
CA GLY A 270 -7.26 0.87 0.92
C GLY A 270 -6.99 1.21 -0.55
N ALA A 271 -7.90 0.93 -1.48
CA ALA A 271 -7.77 1.31 -2.88
C ALA A 271 -7.89 2.83 -3.09
N THR A 272 -7.18 3.35 -4.07
CA THR A 272 -7.16 4.78 -4.44
C THR A 272 -7.18 4.93 -5.96
N CYS A 273 -7.69 6.07 -6.44
CA CYS A 273 -7.47 6.50 -7.83
C CYS A 273 -6.38 7.57 -7.89
N VAL A 274 -5.92 7.93 -9.09
CA VAL A 274 -4.89 8.96 -9.30
C VAL A 274 -5.23 10.28 -8.60
N LYS A 275 -6.49 10.71 -8.63
CA LYS A 275 -6.94 11.96 -8.00
C LYS A 275 -6.72 11.93 -6.49
N GLY A 276 -7.22 10.89 -5.82
CA GLY A 276 -7.08 10.75 -4.37
C GLY A 276 -5.65 10.45 -3.92
N ARG A 277 -4.87 9.75 -4.73
CA ARG A 277 -3.48 9.36 -4.40
C ARG A 277 -2.48 10.49 -4.63
N PHE A 278 -2.57 11.18 -5.76
CA PHE A 278 -1.55 12.12 -6.22
C PHE A 278 -2.05 13.56 -6.36
N GLY A 279 -3.36 13.78 -6.49
CA GLY A 279 -3.96 15.11 -6.56
C GLY A 279 -4.16 15.73 -5.18
N TYR A 280 -3.09 16.10 -4.48
CA TYR A 280 -3.20 16.79 -3.18
C TYR A 280 -2.29 18.01 -3.09
N ASP A 281 -1.54 18.29 -4.15
CA ASP A 281 -0.63 19.43 -4.28
C ASP A 281 -1.36 20.78 -4.22
N TYR A 282 -2.61 20.87 -4.69
CA TYR A 282 -3.43 22.08 -4.60
C TYR A 282 -3.60 22.62 -3.16
N ILE A 283 -3.45 21.76 -2.13
CA ILE A 283 -3.55 22.16 -0.72
C ILE A 283 -2.43 23.15 -0.35
N ASN A 284 -1.26 22.99 -0.96
CA ASN A 284 -0.05 23.76 -0.70
C ASN A 284 0.37 24.61 -1.91
N HIS A 285 -0.51 24.76 -2.92
CA HIS A 285 -0.17 25.51 -4.12
C HIS A 285 -0.04 27.01 -3.82
N PRO A 286 0.94 27.72 -4.40
CA PRO A 286 1.13 29.16 -4.18
C PRO A 286 -0.11 30.01 -4.50
N ASP A 287 -0.92 29.58 -5.48
CA ASP A 287 -2.15 30.28 -5.86
C ASP A 287 -3.33 30.06 -4.89
N ARG A 288 -3.15 29.29 -3.80
CA ARG A 288 -4.19 29.09 -2.81
C ARG A 288 -4.53 30.42 -2.12
N LEU A 289 -5.79 30.80 -2.15
CA LEU A 289 -6.27 31.98 -1.42
C LEU A 289 -6.11 31.78 0.09
N THR A 290 -5.31 32.64 0.72
CA THR A 290 -5.03 32.64 2.17
C THR A 290 -5.62 33.85 2.89
N THR A 291 -6.00 34.90 2.15
CA THR A 291 -6.60 36.13 2.65
C THR A 291 -7.89 36.47 1.88
N PRO A 292 -8.89 37.11 2.52
CA PRO A 292 -10.06 37.64 1.82
C PRO A 292 -9.66 38.71 0.80
N LEU A 293 -10.32 38.70 -0.36
CA LEU A 293 -10.13 39.71 -1.41
C LEU A 293 -11.45 40.43 -1.70
N ILE A 294 -11.41 41.74 -1.89
CA ILE A 294 -12.57 42.56 -2.31
C ILE A 294 -12.25 43.33 -3.58
N ARG A 295 -13.26 43.60 -4.41
CA ARG A 295 -13.07 44.35 -5.65
C ARG A 295 -13.14 45.86 -5.40
N LYS A 296 -12.06 46.59 -5.66
CA LYS A 296 -12.00 48.07 -5.66
C LYS A 296 -11.50 48.56 -7.01
N ASN A 297 -12.20 49.50 -7.63
CA ASN A 297 -11.84 50.07 -8.95
C ASN A 297 -11.60 49.02 -10.06
N GLY A 298 -12.33 47.90 -10.02
CA GLY A 298 -12.21 46.83 -11.01
C GLY A 298 -11.19 45.74 -10.65
N GLU A 299 -10.35 45.93 -9.64
CA GLU A 299 -9.29 44.99 -9.27
C GLU A 299 -9.56 44.32 -7.91
N LEU A 300 -9.11 43.07 -7.75
CA LEU A 300 -9.15 42.38 -6.47
C LEU A 300 -7.98 42.85 -5.60
N VAL A 301 -8.28 43.32 -4.40
CA VAL A 301 -7.30 43.76 -3.41
C VAL A 301 -7.50 43.00 -2.11
N GLU A 302 -6.42 42.74 -1.38
CA GLU A 302 -6.47 42.10 -0.07
C GLU A 302 -7.30 42.92 0.92
N SER A 303 -7.98 42.20 1.82
CA SER A 303 -8.86 42.78 2.82
C SER A 303 -8.85 41.96 4.11
N THR A 304 -9.39 42.57 5.18
CA THR A 304 -9.63 41.88 6.43
C THR A 304 -10.96 41.14 6.39
N TRP A 305 -11.14 40.15 7.26
CA TRP A 305 -12.44 39.47 7.41
C TRP A 305 -13.57 40.44 7.76
N GLY A 306 -13.32 41.43 8.62
CA GLY A 306 -14.32 42.43 9.00
C GLY A 306 -14.79 43.25 7.80
N GLU A 307 -13.86 43.85 7.06
CA GLU A 307 -14.18 44.65 5.87
C GLU A 307 -14.87 43.81 4.79
N ALA A 308 -14.38 42.59 4.51
CA ALA A 308 -14.97 41.71 3.52
C ALA A 308 -16.42 41.33 3.87
N LEU A 309 -16.68 40.97 5.14
CA LEU A 309 -18.02 40.61 5.61
C LEU A 309 -18.96 41.82 5.65
N ASP A 310 -18.49 43.01 6.04
CA ASP A 310 -19.27 44.25 6.02
C ASP A 310 -19.71 44.62 4.60
N VAL A 311 -18.81 44.47 3.63
CA VAL A 311 -19.11 44.70 2.21
C VAL A 311 -20.19 43.72 1.73
N VAL A 312 -20.04 42.42 2.02
CA VAL A 312 -21.02 41.40 1.63
C VAL A 312 -22.37 41.66 2.28
N ALA A 313 -22.41 41.88 3.60
CA ALA A 313 -23.64 42.12 4.36
C ALA A 313 -24.39 43.36 3.88
N LYS A 314 -23.66 44.47 3.68
CA LYS A 314 -24.23 45.72 3.15
C LYS A 314 -24.84 45.51 1.76
N LYS A 315 -24.12 44.84 0.86
CA LYS A 315 -24.60 44.61 -0.52
C LYS A 315 -25.79 43.65 -0.56
N PHE A 316 -25.76 42.58 0.23
CA PHE A 316 -26.89 41.65 0.35
C PHE A 316 -28.12 42.35 0.94
N GLY A 317 -27.93 43.20 1.96
CA GLY A 317 -29.00 44.01 2.55
C GLY A 317 -29.65 44.94 1.53
N GLN A 318 -28.84 45.69 0.77
CA GLN A 318 -29.32 46.58 -0.29
C GLN A 318 -30.15 45.83 -1.36
N ILE A 319 -29.62 44.71 -1.87
CA ILE A 319 -30.32 43.89 -2.88
C ILE A 319 -31.64 43.35 -2.33
N LYS A 320 -31.65 42.88 -1.07
CA LYS A 320 -32.86 42.37 -0.43
C LYS A 320 -33.92 43.46 -0.25
N GLU A 321 -33.52 44.68 0.12
CA GLU A 321 -34.43 45.82 0.28
C GLU A 321 -35.01 46.26 -1.08
N GLU A 322 -34.20 46.28 -2.13
CA GLU A 322 -34.60 46.76 -3.47
C GLU A 322 -35.39 45.72 -4.27
N HIS A 323 -35.05 44.43 -4.13
CA HIS A 323 -35.54 43.35 -5.01
C HIS A 323 -36.22 42.20 -4.28
N GLY A 324 -36.28 42.22 -2.95
CA GLY A 324 -36.88 41.16 -2.13
C GLY A 324 -35.91 40.02 -1.80
N ALA A 325 -36.33 39.13 -0.89
CA ALA A 325 -35.48 38.04 -0.38
C ALA A 325 -35.15 36.98 -1.44
N ASP A 326 -36.04 36.76 -2.41
CA ASP A 326 -35.86 35.77 -3.49
C ASP A 326 -34.80 36.19 -4.53
N ALA A 327 -34.28 37.43 -4.44
CA ALA A 327 -33.15 37.90 -5.25
C ALA A 327 -31.79 37.40 -4.72
N LEU A 328 -31.75 36.77 -3.54
CA LEU A 328 -30.54 36.18 -2.97
C LEU A 328 -30.52 34.67 -3.21
N ALA A 329 -29.37 34.14 -3.57
CA ALA A 329 -29.16 32.71 -3.80
C ALA A 329 -27.84 32.25 -3.18
N VAL A 330 -27.80 30.96 -2.84
CA VAL A 330 -26.59 30.26 -2.43
C VAL A 330 -26.41 29.07 -3.36
N LEU A 331 -25.18 28.87 -3.84
CA LEU A 331 -24.80 27.64 -4.54
C LEU A 331 -23.98 26.79 -3.57
N THR A 332 -24.52 25.64 -3.20
CA THR A 332 -23.91 24.68 -2.28
C THR A 332 -23.39 23.46 -3.01
#